data_AF-A0A845LH15-F1
#
_entry.id   AF-A0A845LH15-F1
#
_cell.length_a   1.000
_cell.length_b   1.000
_cell.length_c   1.000
_cell.angle_alpha   90.00
_cell.angle_beta   90.00
_cell.angle_gamma   90.00
#
_symmetry.space_group_name_H-M   'P 1'
#
loop_
_entity.id
_entity.type
_entity.pdbx_description
1 polymer ?
#
loop_
_entity_poly.entity_id
_entity_poly.type
_entity_poly.pdbx_seq_one_letter_code
_entity_poly.pdbx_strand_id
1 'polypeptide(L)' 'MVKKFDVTQKYSREILKIKNILQQLENGRVYEISGVRNDGYLATNVIQLKEIITELLYKIEYDKDSLNDEISKILDKIDL' A
#
# COMPACT_ATOMS: atom_id res chain seq x y z
N MET A 1 -3.79 1.44 -27.97
CA MET A 1 -4.49 0.57 -27.01
C MET A 1 -5.32 1.44 -26.08
N VAL A 2 -6.59 1.11 -25.85
CA VAL A 2 -7.44 1.82 -24.89
C VAL A 2 -7.31 1.15 -23.53
N LYS A 3 -7.00 1.93 -22.49
CA LYS A 3 -6.89 1.45 -21.11
C LYS A 3 -8.29 1.07 -20.61
N LYS A 4 -8.55 -0.24 -20.42
CA LYS A 4 -9.87 -0.74 -19.96
C LYS A 4 -10.07 -0.64 -18.44
N PHE A 5 -8.97 -0.61 -17.69
CA PHE A 5 -8.99 -0.56 -16.24
C PHE A 5 -7.76 0.19 -15.73
N ASP A 6 -7.97 1.12 -14.80
CA ASP A 6 -6.90 1.91 -14.22
C ASP A 6 -6.53 1.39 -12.83
N VAL A 7 -5.74 0.30 -12.81
CA VAL A 7 -5.16 -0.27 -11.59
C VAL A 7 -4.46 0.80 -10.76
N THR A 8 -3.69 1.66 -11.43
CA THR A 8 -2.90 2.72 -10.79
C THR A 8 -3.77 3.77 -10.10
N GLN A 9 -4.96 4.03 -10.63
CA GLN A 9 -5.92 4.94 -10.01
C GLN A 9 -6.71 4.25 -8.89
N LYS A 10 -7.33 3.08 -9.17
CA LYS A 10 -8.18 2.35 -8.20
C LYS A 10 -7.42 1.99 -6.93
N TYR A 11 -6.21 1.43 -7.07
CA TYR A 11 -5.39 0.99 -5.94
C TYR A 11 -4.24 1.94 -5.63
N SER A 12 -4.43 3.23 -5.92
CA SER A 12 -3.40 4.26 -5.73
C SER A 12 -2.85 4.31 -4.30
N ARG A 13 -3.67 4.01 -3.30
CA ARG A 13 -3.29 4.00 -1.89
C ARG A 13 -2.33 2.84 -1.55
N GLU A 14 -2.67 1.63 -1.95
CA GLU A 14 -1.83 0.44 -1.78
C GLU A 14 -0.48 0.62 -2.49
N ILE A 15 -0.51 1.14 -3.73
CA ILE A 15 0.68 1.44 -4.52
C ILE A 15 1.54 2.52 -3.84
N LEU A 16 0.93 3.58 -3.32
CA LEU A 16 1.66 4.63 -2.59
C LEU A 16 2.33 4.07 -1.33
N LYS A 17 1.65 3.18 -0.59
CA LYS A 17 2.22 2.54 0.60
C LYS A 17 3.45 1.69 0.25
N ILE A 18 3.38 0.90 -0.82
CA ILE A 18 4.53 0.13 -1.34
C ILE A 18 5.68 1.07 -1.71
N LYS A 19 5.41 2.13 -2.48
CA LYS A 19 6.43 3.12 -2.89
C LYS A 19 7.11 3.77 -1.69
N ASN A 20 6.35 4.15 -0.67
CA ASN A 20 6.91 4.79 0.52
C ASN A 20 7.86 3.86 1.27
N ILE A 21 7.51 2.58 1.43
CA ILE A 21 8.40 1.62 2.10
C ILE A 21 9.67 1.39 1.26
N LEU A 22 9.53 1.18 -0.05
CA LEU A 22 10.68 1.03 -0.95
C LEU A 22 11.62 2.24 -0.90
N GLN A 23 11.07 3.46 -0.94
CA GLN A 23 11.86 4.68 -0.87
C GLN A 23 12.59 4.84 0.49
N GLN A 24 11.98 4.40 1.59
CA GLN A 24 12.67 4.37 2.89
C GLN A 24 13.84 3.39 2.87
N LEU A 25 13.65 2.19 2.31
CA LEU A 25 14.71 1.20 2.16
C LEU A 25 15.85 1.70 1.26
N GLU A 26 15.54 2.29 0.11
CA GLU A 26 16.51 2.88 -0.83
C GLU A 26 17.35 3.98 -0.17
N ASN A 27 16.73 4.79 0.70
CA ASN A 27 17.40 5.86 1.43
C ASN A 27 18.17 5.36 2.69
N GLY A 28 18.24 4.05 2.92
CA GLY A 28 18.89 3.48 4.10
C GLY A 28 18.18 3.80 5.42
N ARG A 29 16.90 4.20 5.38
CA ARG A 29 16.05 4.46 6.56
C ARG A 29 15.56 3.14 7.15
N VAL A 30 16.51 2.43 7.72
CA VAL A 30 16.38 1.11 8.31
C VAL A 30 17.08 1.17 9.65
N TYR A 31 16.42 0.77 10.74
CA TYR A 31 16.97 0.92 12.10
C TYR A 31 18.38 0.33 12.24
N GLU A 32 18.62 -0.83 11.63
CA GLU A 32 19.91 -1.52 11.62
C GLU A 32 21.04 -0.71 10.95
N ILE A 33 20.70 0.26 10.10
CA ILE A 33 21.63 1.14 9.37
C ILE A 33 21.68 2.54 10.01
N SER A 34 20.52 3.14 10.27
CA SER A 34 20.40 4.53 10.71
C SER A 34 20.54 4.72 12.22
N GLY A 35 20.27 3.67 13.02
CA GLY A 35 20.18 3.74 14.48
C GLY A 35 19.00 4.57 15.01
N VAL A 36 18.14 5.08 14.13
CA VAL A 36 17.00 5.93 14.50
C VAL A 36 15.82 5.05 14.88
N ARG A 37 15.39 5.11 16.15
CA ARG A 37 14.30 4.26 16.69
C ARG A 37 12.95 4.37 15.96
N ASN A 38 12.73 5.46 15.23
CA ASN A 38 11.51 5.67 14.45
C ASN A 38 11.59 5.07 13.04
N ASP A 39 12.76 4.60 12.60
CA ASP A 39 12.88 3.85 11.35
C ASP A 39 12.47 2.39 11.58
N GLY A 40 11.85 1.79 10.57
CA GLY A 40 11.46 0.39 10.62
C GLY A 40 12.68 -0.54 10.57
N TYR A 41 12.55 -1.72 11.16
CA TYR A 41 13.50 -2.81 10.95
C TYR A 41 13.40 -3.33 9.52
N LEU A 42 14.52 -3.78 8.94
CA LEU A 42 14.55 -4.31 7.58
C LEU A 42 13.55 -5.46 7.41
N ALA A 43 13.57 -6.41 8.34
CA ALA A 43 12.69 -7.56 8.32
C ALA A 43 11.21 -7.14 8.35
N THR A 44 10.86 -6.18 9.20
CA THR A 44 9.51 -5.64 9.32
C THR A 44 9.05 -4.97 8.03
N ASN A 45 9.89 -4.13 7.42
CA ASN A 45 9.57 -3.47 6.14
C ASN A 45 9.37 -4.49 5.01
N VAL A 46 10.19 -5.54 4.96
CA VAL A 46 10.06 -6.63 3.97
C VAL A 46 8.78 -7.44 4.18
N ILE A 47 8.43 -7.76 5.42
CA ILE A 47 7.16 -8.45 5.75
C ILE A 47 5.97 -7.61 5.30
N GLN A 48 5.95 -6.32 5.65
CA GLN A 48 4.88 -5.41 5.26
C GLN A 48 4.75 -5.29 3.73
N LEU A 49 5.87 -5.23 3.00
CA LEU A 49 5.83 -5.22 1.54
C LEU A 49 5.18 -6.49 0.98
N LYS A 50 5.55 -7.67 1.49
CA LYS A 50 4.94 -8.94 1.07
C LYS A 50 3.44 -8.97 1.31
N GLU A 51 3.00 -8.50 2.47
CA GLU A 51 1.59 -8.44 2.84
C GLU A 51 0.80 -7.52 1.90
N ILE A 52 1.28 -6.28 1.69
CA ILE A 52 0.58 -5.30 0.85
C ILE A 52 0.56 -5.75 -0.62
N ILE A 53 1.65 -6.33 -1.12
CA ILE A 53 1.69 -6.86 -2.50
C ILE A 53 0.70 -8.01 -2.65
N THR A 54 0.69 -8.95 -1.71
CA THR A 54 -0.23 -10.11 -1.74
C THR A 54 -1.68 -9.64 -1.69
N GLU A 55 -2.00 -8.70 -0.81
CA GLU A 55 -3.34 -8.11 -0.71
C GLU A 55 -3.75 -7.37 -1.99
N LEU A 56 -2.84 -6.59 -2.57
CA LEU A 56 -3.09 -5.86 -3.81
C LEU A 56 -3.36 -6.82 -4.98
N LEU A 57 -2.55 -7.88 -5.12
CA LEU A 57 -2.76 -8.91 -6.14
C LEU A 57 -4.12 -9.59 -5.96
N TYR A 58 -4.46 -9.99 -4.73
CA TYR A 58 -5.77 -10.54 -4.41
C TYR A 58 -6.91 -9.58 -4.78
N LYS A 59 -6.80 -8.29 -4.45
CA LYS A 59 -7.84 -7.30 -4.79
C LYS A 59 -8.01 -7.14 -6.30
N ILE A 60 -6.90 -7.14 -7.06
CA ILE A 60 -6.93 -7.05 -8.51
C ILE A 60 -7.56 -8.31 -9.13
N GLU A 61 -7.15 -9.50 -8.69
CA GLU A 61 -7.62 -10.79 -9.24
C GLU A 61 -9.11 -11.00 -9.04
N TYR A 62 -9.66 -10.53 -7.92
CA TYR A 62 -11.06 -10.72 -7.55
C TYR A 62 -11.91 -9.44 -7.67
N ASP A 63 -11.41 -8.42 -8.38
CA ASP A 63 -12.04 -7.08 -8.55
C ASP A 63 -12.61 -6.49 -7.26
N LYS A 64 -11.89 -6.65 -6.15
CA LYS A 64 -12.30 -6.13 -4.84
C LYS A 64 -12.07 -4.62 -4.76
N ASP A 65 -12.79 -4.02 -3.83
CA ASP A 65 -12.65 -2.62 -3.45
C ASP A 65 -11.22 -2.31 -2.99
N SER A 66 -10.75 -1.11 -3.31
CA SER A 66 -9.61 -0.53 -2.60
C SER A 66 -10.05 -0.08 -1.21
N LEU A 67 -9.08 0.18 -0.34
CA LEU A 67 -9.38 0.75 0.98
C LEU A 67 -10.12 2.10 0.89
N ASN A 68 -9.86 2.91 -0.14
CA ASN A 68 -10.58 4.18 -0.32
C ASN A 68 -12.05 3.95 -0.72
N ASP A 69 -12.31 2.91 -1.51
CA ASP A 69 -13.68 2.53 -1.90
C ASP A 69 -14.45 2.02 -0.68
N GLU A 70 -13.81 1.21 0.18
CA GLU A 70 -14.39 0.73 1.44
C GLU A 70 -14.74 1.89 2.38
N ILE A 71 -13.83 2.85 2.56
CA ILE A 71 -14.07 4.04 3.40
C ILE A 71 -15.21 4.88 2.82
N SER A 72 -15.23 5.12 1.51
CA SER A 72 -16.29 5.90 0.85
C SER A 72 -17.67 5.26 1.09
N LYS A 73 -17.77 3.92 0.93
CA LYS A 73 -19.00 3.18 1.20
C LYS A 73 -19.44 3.23 2.66
N ILE A 74 -18.51 3.35 3.60
CA ILE A 74 -18.83 3.52 5.02
C ILE A 74 -19.35 4.94 5.27
N LEU A 75 -18.69 5.96 4.72
CA LEU A 75 -19.13 7.36 4.84
C LEU A 75 -20.53 7.57 4.24
N ASP A 76 -20.80 7.02 3.07
CA ASP A 76 -22.11 7.08 2.41
C ASP A 76 -23.23 6.46 3.27
N LYS A 77 -22.92 5.50 4.14
CA LYS A 77 -23.89 4.85 5.03
C LYS A 77 -24.14 5.61 6.33
N ILE A 78 -23.30 6.59 6.65
CA ILE A 78 -23.35 7.32 7.92
C ILE A 78 -24.12 8.66 7.76
N ASP A 79 -24.62 9.00 6.56
CA ASP A 79 -25.38 10.23 6.27
C ASP A 79 -24.75 11.48 6.92
N LEU A 80 -23.48 11.75 6.59
CA LEU A 80 -22.82 13.04 6.85
C LEU A 80 -23.07 14.03 5.70
#